data_AF-A0A930E0C3-F1
#
_entry.id   AF-A0A930E0C3-F1
#
_cell.length_a   1.000
_cell.length_b   1.000
_cell.length_c   1.000
_cell.angle_alpha   90.00
_cell.angle_beta   90.00
_cell.angle_gamma   90.00
#
_symmetry.space_group_name_H-M   'P 1'
#
loop_
_entity.id
_entity.type
_entity.pdbx_description
1 polymer ?
#
loop_
_entity_poly.entity_id
_entity_poly.type
_entity_poly.pdbx_seq_one_letter_code
_entity_poly.pdbx_strand_id
1 'polypeptide(L)'
;MPKVPKTLKIIFACTILLAISVVSFFGLKAYHSLGVKLPSILSGVESKKIGFYTSNFVFNGKVLDKDQAEYLISMFEEDETKLATIKKWLKEDAENLKKDENYKSDRPVRLQKSGKILGLFDDYKICLDPIKLKVEKNDKVETSILLNGKEESVSDKEYELFPGKYTIFYYDNNVKLKEEISLFYDEKSSVKNVSYGVGADYKLANEVEKLDTNSKESSFKIVTRDENSILFVNDKNTELTVKEFNKLSGTNIKKGDILKVVTKMPWGYTISDGVTYQGERKVNVSTPLSDKRLLDVAISRTIELLREDVQSRGKKDASLLTTMINPSLQIEAKRVESLINNGREYIGGYPSMEFDLNSFEIREYGDTYEMYIGGHLLVQETTYPQNSKPPKLESITPTESTVGFHFIYDKQKKNWYSNVWGFTTRTITRDNIKSVDISKDMIAR
;
A
#
# COMPACT_ATOMS: atom_id res chain seq x y z
N MET A 1 51.43 74.09 16.92
CA MET A 1 50.58 72.89 17.08
C MET A 1 51.43 71.76 17.66
N PRO A 2 51.07 71.16 18.81
CA PRO A 2 51.81 70.02 19.34
C PRO A 2 51.70 68.83 18.37
N LYS A 3 52.84 68.22 18.04
CA LYS A 3 52.89 67.03 17.16
C LYS A 3 52.29 65.84 17.91
N VAL A 4 51.18 65.31 17.40
CA VAL A 4 50.54 64.10 17.95
C VAL A 4 51.58 62.96 17.98
N PRO A 5 51.82 62.32 19.15
CA PRO A 5 52.78 61.24 19.29
C PRO A 5 52.50 60.11 18.28
N LYS A 6 53.54 59.56 17.64
CA LYS A 6 53.38 58.44 16.68
C LYS A 6 52.61 57.26 17.29
N THR A 7 52.84 56.99 18.57
CA THR A 7 52.15 55.96 19.34
C THR A 7 50.64 56.20 19.40
N LEU A 8 50.19 57.45 19.56
CA LEU A 8 48.76 57.79 19.61
C LEU A 8 48.10 57.64 18.23
N LYS A 9 48.83 57.95 17.14
CA LYS A 9 48.34 57.71 15.76
C LYS A 9 48.20 56.23 15.45
N ILE A 10 49.15 55.40 15.91
CA ILE A 10 49.10 53.93 15.75
C ILE A 10 47.93 53.37 16.55
N ILE A 11 47.76 53.77 17.81
CA ILE A 11 46.63 53.34 18.65
C ILE A 11 45.31 53.74 17.98
N PHE A 12 45.18 54.98 17.50
CA PHE A 12 43.97 55.43 16.81
C PHE A 12 43.67 54.63 15.53
N ALA A 13 44.69 54.34 14.70
CA ALA A 13 44.53 53.52 13.51
C ALA A 13 44.14 52.06 13.85
N CYS A 14 44.74 51.47 14.89
CA CYS A 14 44.36 50.15 15.39
C CYS A 14 42.93 50.12 15.92
N THR A 15 42.49 51.16 16.65
CA THR A 15 41.11 51.25 17.15
C THR A 15 40.10 51.39 16.01
N ILE A 16 40.41 52.16 14.97
CA ILE A 16 39.55 52.26 13.78
C ILE A 16 39.47 50.92 13.04
N LEU A 17 40.60 50.26 12.83
CA LEU A 17 40.63 48.94 12.18
C LEU A 17 39.87 47.89 12.99
N LEU A 18 40.00 47.92 14.32
CA LEU A 18 39.25 47.04 15.22
C LEU A 18 37.75 47.33 15.11
N ALA A 19 37.34 48.60 15.15
CA ALA A 19 35.94 48.99 15.01
C ALA A 19 35.35 48.54 13.66
N ILE A 20 36.08 48.73 12.56
CA ILE A 20 35.67 48.25 11.23
C ILE A 20 35.57 46.72 11.25
N SER A 21 36.56 46.00 11.79
CA SER A 21 36.52 44.54 11.86
C SER A 21 35.34 44.01 12.68
N VAL A 22 34.99 44.70 13.77
CA VAL A 22 33.87 44.33 14.64
C VAL A 22 32.55 44.57 13.90
N VAL A 23 32.38 45.74 13.29
CA VAL A 23 31.17 46.05 12.50
C VAL A 23 31.04 45.10 11.30
N SER A 24 32.12 44.84 10.58
CA SER A 24 32.14 43.87 9.48
C SER A 24 31.81 42.46 9.98
N PHE A 25 32.38 42.01 11.10
CA PHE A 25 32.10 40.70 11.66
C PHE A 25 30.63 40.55 12.09
N PHE A 26 30.06 41.54 12.79
CA PHE A 26 28.65 41.50 13.19
C PHE A 26 27.70 41.64 12.00
N GLY A 27 28.07 42.42 10.98
CA GLY A 27 27.35 42.49 9.70
C GLY A 27 27.34 41.14 8.97
N LEU A 28 28.50 40.49 8.86
CA LEU A 28 28.63 39.14 8.30
C LEU A 28 27.88 38.10 9.14
N LYS A 29 27.93 38.20 10.47
CA LYS A 29 27.19 37.32 11.39
C LYS A 29 25.68 37.45 11.20
N ALA A 30 25.17 38.67 11.06
CA ALA A 30 23.76 38.92 10.78
C ALA A 30 23.36 38.41 9.38
N TYR A 31 24.20 38.63 8.37
CA TYR A 31 23.97 38.15 7.01
C TYR A 31 23.92 36.61 6.93
N HIS A 32 24.77 35.92 7.70
CA HIS A 32 24.78 34.47 7.76
C HIS A 32 23.80 33.87 8.79
N SER A 33 23.03 34.70 9.50
CA SER A 33 22.02 34.22 10.44
C SER A 33 20.90 33.47 9.73
N LEU A 34 20.31 32.51 10.43
CA LEU A 34 19.23 31.71 9.89
C LEU A 34 18.00 32.55 9.51
N GLY A 35 17.74 33.64 10.23
CA GLY A 35 16.65 34.57 9.92
C GLY A 35 16.79 35.23 8.54
N VAL A 36 18.02 35.54 8.12
CA VAL A 36 18.30 36.14 6.80
C VAL A 36 18.40 35.08 5.71
N LYS A 37 18.95 33.89 6.02
CA LYS A 37 19.08 32.79 5.05
C LYS A 37 17.76 32.08 4.72
N LEU A 38 16.84 31.97 5.68
CA LEU A 38 15.60 31.18 5.51
C LEU A 38 14.77 31.61 4.28
N PRO A 39 14.49 32.90 4.02
CA PRO A 39 13.81 33.31 2.80
C PRO A 39 14.51 32.85 1.52
N SER A 40 15.84 32.92 1.46
CA SER A 40 16.62 32.46 0.31
C SER A 40 16.58 30.93 0.16
N ILE A 41 16.59 30.19 1.26
CA ILE A 41 16.44 28.72 1.25
C ILE A 41 15.06 28.36 0.71
N LEU A 42 13.99 28.95 1.25
CA LEU A 42 12.62 28.67 0.82
C LEU A 42 12.38 29.05 -0.64
N SER A 43 12.84 30.22 -1.07
CA SER A 43 12.78 30.65 -2.46
C SER A 43 13.60 29.72 -3.37
N GLY A 44 14.74 29.22 -2.88
CA GLY A 44 15.55 28.24 -3.57
C GLY A 44 14.81 26.91 -3.81
N VAL A 45 14.13 26.38 -2.80
CA VAL A 45 13.27 25.18 -2.96
C VAL A 45 12.15 25.46 -3.96
N GLU A 46 11.44 26.58 -3.81
CA GLU A 46 10.36 27.00 -4.72
C GLU A 46 10.83 27.20 -6.16
N SER A 47 12.07 27.66 -6.36
CA SER A 47 12.60 27.96 -7.69
C SER A 47 12.70 26.74 -8.60
N LYS A 48 12.70 25.52 -8.02
CA LYS A 48 12.85 24.25 -8.74
C LYS A 48 14.10 24.23 -9.65
N LYS A 49 15.12 25.03 -9.31
CA LYS A 49 16.38 25.07 -10.06
C LYS A 49 17.30 23.95 -9.60
N ILE A 50 17.69 23.07 -10.51
CA ILE A 50 18.59 21.93 -10.27
C ILE A 50 19.81 22.33 -9.44
N GLY A 51 20.48 23.44 -9.78
CA GLY A 51 21.68 23.91 -9.08
C GLY A 51 21.45 24.23 -7.60
N PHE A 52 20.25 24.68 -7.21
CA PHE A 52 19.93 24.87 -5.79
C PHE A 52 19.83 23.51 -5.08
N TYR A 53 19.15 22.54 -5.71
CA TYR A 53 18.91 21.22 -5.13
C TYR A 53 20.21 20.43 -4.95
N THR A 54 21.06 20.36 -5.97
CA THR A 54 22.36 19.68 -5.92
C THR A 54 23.37 20.36 -4.99
N SER A 55 23.14 21.60 -4.59
CA SER A 55 24.02 22.32 -3.66
C SER A 55 23.53 22.30 -2.21
N ASN A 56 22.22 22.18 -1.98
CA ASN A 56 21.62 22.43 -0.67
C ASN A 56 20.88 21.25 -0.07
N PHE A 57 20.49 20.26 -0.87
CA PHE A 57 19.89 19.03 -0.37
C PHE A 57 20.95 17.95 -0.15
N VAL A 58 20.82 17.21 0.95
CA VAL A 58 21.73 16.15 1.35
C VAL A 58 20.94 14.88 1.62
N PHE A 59 21.29 13.78 0.96
CA PHE A 59 20.75 12.45 1.16
C PHE A 59 21.90 11.48 1.50
N ASN A 60 21.75 10.68 2.56
CA ASN A 60 22.79 9.77 3.05
C ASN A 60 24.18 10.44 3.19
N GLY A 61 24.19 11.68 3.71
CA GLY A 61 25.41 12.46 3.95
C GLY A 61 26.08 13.02 2.69
N LYS A 62 25.51 12.83 1.50
CA LYS A 62 26.02 13.38 0.24
C LYS A 62 25.02 14.36 -0.35
N VAL A 63 25.51 15.37 -1.07
CA VAL A 63 24.60 16.22 -1.84
C VAL A 63 23.92 15.41 -2.93
N LEU A 64 22.71 15.84 -3.34
CA LEU A 64 21.99 15.18 -4.41
C LEU A 64 22.78 15.24 -5.72
N ASP A 65 22.79 14.13 -6.45
CA ASP A 65 23.17 14.16 -7.86
C ASP A 65 22.09 14.83 -8.71
N LYS A 66 22.38 15.00 -10.01
CA LYS A 66 21.50 15.69 -10.95
C LYS A 66 20.17 14.94 -11.11
N ASP A 67 20.20 13.61 -11.20
CA ASP A 67 19.03 12.79 -11.46
C ASP A 67 18.09 12.77 -10.25
N GLN A 68 18.66 12.66 -9.04
CA GLN A 68 17.93 12.78 -7.77
C GLN A 68 17.27 14.16 -7.63
N ALA A 69 17.99 15.24 -8.00
CA ALA A 69 17.46 16.60 -7.95
C ALA A 69 16.31 16.79 -8.96
N GLU A 70 16.50 16.38 -10.22
CA GLU A 70 15.46 16.44 -11.26
C GLU A 70 14.21 15.65 -10.86
N TYR A 71 14.41 14.47 -10.27
CA TYR A 71 13.31 13.65 -9.80
C TYR A 71 12.54 14.28 -8.63
N LEU A 72 13.25 14.84 -7.64
CA LEU A 72 12.61 15.52 -6.52
C LEU A 72 11.82 16.76 -6.99
N ILE A 73 12.35 17.49 -7.97
CA ILE A 73 11.68 18.62 -8.61
C ILE A 73 10.40 18.17 -9.32
N SER A 74 10.47 17.11 -10.14
CA SER A 74 9.30 16.63 -10.88
C SER A 74 8.18 16.18 -9.95
N MET A 75 8.49 15.57 -8.81
CA MET A 75 7.48 15.26 -7.78
C MET A 75 6.76 16.50 -7.23
N PHE A 76 7.45 17.63 -7.12
CA PHE A 76 6.88 18.91 -6.69
C PHE A 76 6.14 19.65 -7.80
N GLU A 77 6.35 19.28 -9.06
CA GLU A 77 5.58 19.75 -10.20
C GLU A 77 4.31 18.93 -10.41
N GLU A 78 4.40 17.61 -10.21
CA GLU A 78 3.25 16.71 -10.23
C GLU A 78 2.27 17.00 -9.08
N ASP A 79 2.79 17.38 -7.90
CA ASP A 79 1.98 17.65 -6.70
C ASP A 79 2.58 18.76 -5.84
N GLU A 80 2.04 19.98 -5.98
CA GLU A 80 2.49 21.15 -5.23
C GLU A 80 2.26 21.04 -3.71
N THR A 81 1.36 20.15 -3.25
CA THR A 81 1.09 19.98 -1.81
C THR A 81 2.30 19.37 -1.09
N LYS A 82 3.09 18.56 -1.78
CA LYS A 82 4.36 18.02 -1.29
C LYS A 82 5.36 19.15 -1.03
N LEU A 83 5.51 20.06 -1.98
CA LEU A 83 6.38 21.23 -1.83
C LEU A 83 5.92 22.13 -0.68
N ALA A 84 4.61 22.38 -0.57
CA ALA A 84 4.04 23.15 0.53
C ALA A 84 4.34 22.51 1.90
N THR A 85 4.25 21.19 1.99
CA THR A 85 4.57 20.41 3.19
C THR A 85 6.05 20.55 3.58
N ILE A 86 6.96 20.35 2.64
CA ILE A 86 8.40 20.52 2.89
C ILE A 86 8.70 21.95 3.36
N LYS A 87 8.15 22.96 2.70
CA LYS A 87 8.35 24.37 3.10
C LYS A 87 7.84 24.65 4.51
N LYS A 88 6.70 24.07 4.91
CA LYS A 88 6.17 24.19 6.26
C LYS A 88 7.16 23.61 7.27
N TRP A 89 7.66 22.39 7.05
CA TRP A 89 8.64 21.75 7.95
C TRP A 89 9.93 22.55 8.06
N LEU A 90 10.47 23.06 6.94
CA LEU A 90 11.68 23.90 6.94
C LEU A 90 11.50 25.20 7.73
N LYS A 91 10.31 25.82 7.67
CA LYS A 91 10.00 27.02 8.48
C LYS A 91 9.97 26.69 9.97
N GLU A 92 9.30 25.61 10.35
CA GLU A 92 9.20 25.19 11.75
C GLU A 92 10.55 24.80 12.33
N ASP A 93 11.36 24.05 11.58
CA ASP A 93 12.73 23.72 11.99
C ASP A 93 13.58 24.98 12.17
N ALA A 94 13.44 25.96 11.27
CA ALA A 94 14.18 27.21 11.39
C ALA A 94 13.77 28.03 12.61
N GLU A 95 12.49 28.06 12.98
CA GLU A 95 12.04 28.71 14.21
C GLU A 95 12.54 28.00 15.47
N ASN A 96 12.64 26.68 15.45
CA ASN A 96 13.19 25.90 16.56
C ASN A 96 14.72 26.10 16.68
N LEU A 97 15.45 26.08 15.56
CA LEU A 97 16.90 26.33 15.53
C LEU A 97 17.29 27.74 16.00
N LYS A 98 16.41 28.74 15.80
CA LYS A 98 16.63 30.10 16.35
C LYS A 98 16.51 30.14 17.87
N LYS A 99 15.69 29.26 18.47
CA LYS A 99 15.46 29.19 19.92
C LYS A 99 16.49 28.31 20.61
N ASP A 100 16.89 27.21 19.96
CA ASP A 100 17.88 26.26 20.44
C ASP A 100 18.80 25.85 19.28
N GLU A 101 20.06 26.28 19.31
CA GLU A 101 21.06 25.96 18.29
C GLU A 101 21.37 24.45 18.20
N ASN A 102 21.04 23.66 19.23
CA ASN A 102 21.22 22.21 19.27
C ASN A 102 19.96 21.42 18.90
N TYR A 103 18.87 22.10 18.50
CA TYR A 103 17.65 21.44 18.06
C TYR A 103 17.92 20.42 16.95
N LYS A 104 17.32 19.24 17.09
CA LYS A 104 17.32 18.18 16.09
C LYS A 104 15.88 17.81 15.77
N SER A 105 15.51 18.02 14.52
CA SER A 105 14.23 17.54 13.99
C SER A 105 14.24 16.02 13.87
N ASP A 106 13.14 15.38 14.25
CA ASP A 106 12.86 13.95 14.01
C ASP A 106 12.19 13.70 12.65
N ARG A 107 11.95 14.77 11.88
CA ARG A 107 11.34 14.71 10.56
C ARG A 107 12.30 14.19 9.49
N PRO A 108 11.78 13.46 8.50
CA PRO A 108 12.60 12.88 7.44
C PRO A 108 13.10 13.92 6.43
N VAL A 109 12.47 15.11 6.38
CA VAL A 109 13.01 16.28 5.67
C VAL A 109 13.14 17.41 6.66
N ARG A 110 14.39 17.86 6.85
CA ARG A 110 14.70 18.84 7.90
C ARG A 110 15.75 19.84 7.47
N LEU A 111 15.71 21.00 8.11
CA LEU A 111 16.80 21.95 8.02
C LEU A 111 17.84 21.63 9.11
N GLN A 112 19.08 21.40 8.73
CA GLN A 112 20.14 21.00 9.67
C GLN A 112 21.42 21.80 9.45
N LYS A 113 22.08 22.15 10.55
CA LYS A 113 23.39 22.80 10.56
C LYS A 113 24.45 21.86 9.96
N SER A 114 25.16 22.32 8.94
CA SER A 114 26.12 21.54 8.14
C SER A 114 27.50 22.19 8.15
N GLY A 115 28.08 22.34 9.33
CA GLY A 115 29.40 22.94 9.51
C GLY A 115 29.39 24.47 9.47
N LYS A 116 30.49 25.05 8.94
CA LYS A 116 30.71 26.50 8.94
C LYS A 116 31.18 27.06 7.60
N ILE A 117 30.56 28.14 7.15
CA ILE A 117 31.05 29.02 6.08
C ILE A 117 32.17 29.90 6.62
N LEU A 118 33.26 30.00 5.85
CA LEU A 118 34.47 30.77 6.20
C LEU A 118 35.07 30.39 7.57
N GLY A 119 34.79 29.18 8.07
CA GLY A 119 35.20 28.71 9.40
C GLY A 119 34.50 29.41 10.59
N LEU A 120 33.61 30.37 10.33
CA LEU A 120 33.07 31.28 11.34
C LEU A 120 31.55 31.21 11.49
N PHE A 121 30.81 31.07 10.39
CA PHE A 121 29.35 31.21 10.39
C PHE A 121 28.65 29.91 10.05
N ASP A 122 27.53 29.63 10.70
CA ASP A 122 26.83 28.37 10.50
C ASP A 122 26.29 28.21 9.07
N ASP A 123 26.52 27.03 8.49
CA ASP A 123 25.86 26.63 7.25
C ASP A 123 24.65 25.76 7.54
N TYR A 124 23.65 25.81 6.67
CA TYR A 124 22.43 25.02 6.80
C TYR A 124 22.12 24.31 5.50
N LYS A 125 21.82 23.01 5.59
CA LYS A 125 21.42 22.14 4.47
C LYS A 125 20.08 21.51 4.75
N ILE A 126 19.38 21.15 3.68
CA ILE A 126 18.14 20.40 3.76
C ILE A 126 18.51 18.92 3.73
N CYS A 127 18.36 18.25 4.87
CA CYS A 127 18.67 16.83 5.00
C CYS A 127 17.43 15.99 4.69
N LEU A 128 17.66 14.94 3.92
CA LEU A 128 16.69 13.95 3.47
C LEU A 128 17.09 12.59 4.05
N ASP A 129 16.21 12.00 4.85
CA ASP A 129 16.37 10.63 5.35
C ASP A 129 15.93 9.60 4.29
N PRO A 130 16.43 8.37 4.34
CA PRO A 130 15.90 7.30 3.51
C PRO A 130 14.44 6.98 3.84
N ILE A 131 13.65 6.73 2.79
CA ILE A 131 12.34 6.11 2.93
C ILE A 131 12.55 4.61 3.04
N LYS A 132 11.97 4.00 4.07
CA LYS A 132 12.02 2.56 4.29
C LYS A 132 10.88 1.88 3.53
N LEU A 133 11.22 1.04 2.57
CA LEU A 133 10.30 0.17 1.85
C LEU A 133 10.55 -1.28 2.24
N LYS A 134 9.52 -2.00 2.65
CA LYS A 134 9.56 -3.46 2.77
C LYS A 134 8.67 -4.05 1.69
N VAL A 135 9.28 -4.80 0.78
CA VAL A 135 8.52 -5.61 -0.18
C VAL A 135 8.36 -6.99 0.44
N GLU A 136 7.13 -7.34 0.82
CA GLU A 136 6.83 -8.59 1.50
C GLU A 136 7.00 -9.76 0.53
N LYS A 137 7.76 -10.75 0.97
CA LYS A 137 7.88 -12.01 0.24
C LYS A 137 6.52 -12.71 0.24
N ASN A 138 6.11 -13.20 -0.92
CA ASN A 138 4.91 -14.01 -1.07
C ASN A 138 5.32 -15.42 -1.52
N ASP A 139 4.94 -16.45 -0.78
CA ASP A 139 5.35 -17.83 -1.10
C ASP A 139 4.71 -18.39 -2.39
N LYS A 140 3.74 -17.67 -2.97
CA LYS A 140 3.03 -18.08 -4.18
C LYS A 140 3.68 -17.54 -5.46
N VAL A 141 4.50 -16.48 -5.38
CA VAL A 141 5.09 -15.81 -6.56
C VAL A 141 6.53 -15.40 -6.31
N GLU A 142 7.36 -15.44 -7.34
CA GLU A 142 8.67 -14.79 -7.26
C GLU A 142 8.47 -13.28 -7.38
N THR A 143 9.22 -12.52 -6.56
CA THR A 143 9.14 -11.06 -6.53
C THR A 143 10.52 -10.45 -6.75
N SER A 144 10.59 -9.43 -7.58
CA SER A 144 11.79 -8.62 -7.79
C SER A 144 11.46 -7.14 -7.77
N ILE A 145 12.46 -6.30 -7.50
CA ILE A 145 12.35 -4.85 -7.53
C ILE A 145 13.38 -4.29 -8.52
N LEU A 146 12.97 -3.31 -9.32
CA LEU A 146 13.87 -2.60 -10.23
C LEU A 146 14.56 -1.47 -9.46
N LEU A 147 15.85 -1.63 -9.18
CA LEU A 147 16.68 -0.64 -8.51
C LEU A 147 17.84 -0.26 -9.42
N ASN A 148 18.04 1.05 -9.64
CA ASN A 148 19.14 1.58 -10.46
C ASN A 148 19.25 0.92 -11.86
N GLY A 149 18.12 0.61 -12.48
CA GLY A 149 18.05 -0.04 -13.79
C GLY A 149 18.34 -1.55 -13.78
N LYS A 150 18.52 -2.16 -12.61
CA LYS A 150 18.74 -3.60 -12.46
C LYS A 150 17.61 -4.24 -11.65
N GLU A 151 17.11 -5.37 -12.14
CA GLU A 151 16.17 -6.19 -11.36
C GLU A 151 16.94 -6.96 -10.28
N GLU A 152 16.50 -6.78 -9.04
CA GLU A 152 17.04 -7.48 -7.88
C GLU A 152 15.93 -8.33 -7.26
N SER A 153 16.20 -9.61 -7.03
CA SER A 153 15.26 -10.48 -6.31
C SER A 153 15.01 -9.94 -4.91
N VAL A 154 13.74 -9.95 -4.50
CA VAL A 154 13.36 -9.48 -3.16
C VAL A 154 13.79 -10.50 -2.11
N SER A 155 14.52 -10.01 -1.12
CA SER A 155 14.67 -10.66 0.19
C SER A 155 13.73 -9.94 1.15
N ASP A 156 13.18 -10.64 2.16
CA ASP A 156 12.26 -10.07 3.17
C ASP A 156 13.00 -9.07 4.09
N LYS A 157 13.55 -8.01 3.50
CA LYS A 157 14.37 -6.96 4.11
C LYS A 157 13.78 -5.59 3.82
N GLU A 158 14.18 -4.62 4.62
CA GLU A 158 13.89 -3.22 4.36
C GLU A 158 14.91 -2.62 3.38
N TYR A 159 14.41 -1.87 2.42
CA TYR A 159 15.18 -1.07 1.47
C TYR A 159 15.16 0.38 1.93
N GLU A 160 16.34 0.99 2.02
CA GLU A 160 16.50 2.42 2.29
C GLU A 160 16.64 3.17 0.97
N LEU A 161 15.56 3.84 0.57
CA LEU A 161 15.39 4.37 -0.78
C LEU A 161 15.28 5.90 -0.78
N PHE A 162 15.72 6.50 -1.87
CA PHE A 162 15.44 7.91 -2.15
C PHE A 162 13.94 8.04 -2.46
N PRO A 163 13.29 9.19 -2.18
CA PRO A 163 11.93 9.42 -2.63
C PRO A 163 11.79 9.24 -4.14
N GLY A 164 10.92 8.33 -4.55
CA GLY A 164 10.56 8.22 -5.96
C GLY A 164 9.73 7.02 -6.39
N LYS A 165 9.68 6.85 -7.71
CA LYS A 165 8.88 5.82 -8.38
C LYS A 165 9.72 4.56 -8.50
N TYR A 166 9.23 3.49 -7.89
CA TYR A 166 9.86 2.19 -7.93
C TYR A 166 8.94 1.20 -8.64
N THR A 167 9.56 0.27 -9.37
CA THR A 167 8.84 -0.79 -10.05
C THR A 167 9.08 -2.10 -9.31
N ILE A 168 8.00 -2.80 -8.96
CA ILE A 168 8.04 -4.15 -8.41
C ILE A 168 7.47 -5.09 -9.48
N PHE A 169 8.15 -6.22 -9.69
CA PHE A 169 7.67 -7.27 -10.56
C PHE A 169 7.29 -8.50 -9.76
N TYR A 170 6.16 -9.11 -10.12
CA TYR A 170 5.69 -10.37 -9.59
C TYR A 170 5.58 -11.38 -10.73
N TYR A 171 6.14 -12.56 -10.54
CA TYR A 171 6.12 -13.63 -11.52
C TYR A 171 5.14 -14.71 -11.06
N ASP A 172 3.96 -14.69 -11.66
CA ASP A 172 2.88 -15.62 -11.37
C ASP A 172 2.69 -16.53 -12.59
N ASN A 173 3.02 -17.82 -12.45
CA ASN A 173 2.96 -18.80 -13.54
C ASN A 173 3.60 -18.31 -14.87
N ASN A 174 4.81 -17.75 -14.78
CA ASN A 174 5.58 -17.14 -15.88
C ASN A 174 4.96 -15.87 -16.52
N VAL A 175 3.86 -15.36 -15.97
CA VAL A 175 3.33 -14.04 -16.32
C VAL A 175 4.00 -13.01 -15.41
N LYS A 176 4.70 -12.05 -16.03
CA LYS A 176 5.37 -10.95 -15.37
C LYS A 176 4.37 -9.80 -15.18
N LEU A 177 3.96 -9.61 -13.93
CA LEU A 177 3.12 -8.50 -13.50
C LEU A 177 4.00 -7.37 -12.98
N LYS A 178 3.65 -6.13 -13.32
CA LYS A 178 4.34 -4.91 -12.91
C LYS A 178 3.43 -4.07 -12.02
N GLU A 179 3.96 -3.63 -10.88
CA GLU A 179 3.37 -2.64 -9.99
C GLU A 179 4.30 -1.42 -9.89
N GLU A 180 3.73 -0.22 -9.99
CA GLU A 180 4.47 1.04 -9.84
C GLU A 180 4.07 1.68 -8.51
N ILE A 181 5.04 1.86 -7.62
CA ILE A 181 4.83 2.50 -6.31
C ILE A 181 5.51 3.86 -6.28
N SER A 182 4.88 4.83 -5.65
CA SER A 182 5.43 6.18 -5.47
C SER A 182 5.75 6.40 -4.00
N LEU A 183 7.03 6.62 -3.69
CA LEU A 183 7.51 6.85 -2.34
C LEU A 183 7.77 8.34 -2.13
N PHE A 184 7.08 8.90 -1.15
CA PHE A 184 7.31 10.25 -0.65
C PHE A 184 7.26 10.26 0.88
N TYR A 185 7.77 11.33 1.48
CA TYR A 185 7.85 11.48 2.94
C TYR A 185 6.48 11.66 3.58
N ASP A 186 6.31 10.97 4.71
CA ASP A 186 5.25 11.21 5.68
C ASP A 186 5.85 11.98 6.87
N GLU A 187 5.02 12.58 7.73
CA GLU A 187 5.51 13.38 8.87
C GLU A 187 6.36 12.55 9.85
N LYS A 188 6.13 11.24 9.88
CA LYS A 188 6.94 10.27 10.64
C LYS A 188 7.58 9.28 9.69
N SER A 189 8.82 8.89 10.00
CA SER A 189 9.49 7.78 9.32
C SER A 189 8.80 6.47 9.68
N SER A 190 7.97 5.95 8.78
CA SER A 190 7.35 4.63 8.87
C SER A 190 7.83 3.73 7.74
N VAL A 191 7.83 2.42 8.00
CA VAL A 191 8.12 1.43 6.96
C VAL A 191 6.90 1.30 6.06
N LYS A 192 7.08 1.56 4.77
CA LYS A 192 6.05 1.34 3.75
C LYS A 192 6.10 -0.13 3.34
N ASN A 193 5.01 -0.86 3.57
CA ASN A 193 4.91 -2.28 3.19
C ASN A 193 4.16 -2.40 1.87
N VAL A 194 4.68 -3.23 0.97
CA VAL A 194 4.03 -3.58 -0.31
C VAL A 194 4.10 -5.09 -0.47
N SER A 195 3.00 -5.71 -0.89
CA SER A 195 2.87 -7.17 -1.00
C SER A 195 2.09 -7.54 -2.25
N TYR A 196 2.36 -8.71 -2.81
CA TYR A 196 1.49 -9.28 -3.85
C TYR A 196 0.10 -9.56 -3.26
N GLY A 197 -0.92 -8.83 -3.72
CA GLY A 197 -2.23 -8.80 -3.10
C GLY A 197 -3.37 -8.47 -4.05
N VAL A 198 -4.59 -8.55 -3.52
CA VAL A 198 -5.84 -8.25 -4.25
C VAL A 198 -6.01 -6.74 -4.40
N GLY A 199 -6.48 -6.29 -5.57
CA GLY A 199 -6.91 -4.91 -5.79
C GLY A 199 -5.81 -3.94 -6.22
N ALA A 200 -4.55 -4.40 -6.26
CA ALA A 200 -3.47 -3.65 -6.90
C ALA A 200 -3.67 -3.60 -8.43
N ASP A 201 -3.42 -2.44 -9.03
CA ASP A 201 -3.54 -2.26 -10.48
C ASP A 201 -2.27 -2.72 -11.20
N TYR A 202 -2.07 -4.04 -11.18
CA TYR A 202 -0.99 -4.66 -11.92
C TYR A 202 -1.12 -4.37 -13.42
N LYS A 203 0.03 -4.26 -14.10
CA LYS A 203 0.17 -4.20 -15.55
C LYS A 203 0.93 -5.43 -16.05
N LEU A 204 0.59 -5.93 -17.24
CA LEU A 204 1.39 -6.98 -17.88
C LEU A 204 2.72 -6.38 -18.37
N ALA A 205 3.81 -7.10 -18.12
CA ALA A 205 5.17 -6.70 -18.50
C ALA A 205 5.96 -7.81 -19.20
N ASN A 206 5.30 -8.90 -19.61
CA ASN A 206 5.89 -9.92 -20.48
C ASN A 206 6.32 -9.31 -21.83
N GLU A 207 7.31 -9.94 -22.46
CA GLU A 207 7.65 -9.68 -23.85
C GLU A 207 6.43 -9.91 -24.76
N VAL A 208 6.31 -9.06 -25.78
CA VAL A 208 5.24 -9.14 -26.77
C VAL A 208 5.74 -9.89 -28.00
N GLU A 209 5.00 -10.90 -28.43
CA GLU A 209 5.22 -11.60 -29.70
C GLU A 209 3.96 -11.55 -30.55
N LYS A 210 4.03 -10.83 -31.66
CA LYS A 210 2.94 -10.72 -32.61
C LYS A 210 2.86 -12.00 -33.45
N LEU A 211 1.70 -12.62 -33.45
CA LEU A 211 1.43 -13.78 -34.31
C LEU A 211 1.45 -13.36 -35.79
N ASP A 212 1.99 -14.23 -36.64
CA ASP A 212 1.85 -14.09 -38.10
C ASP A 212 0.49 -14.65 -38.52
N THR A 213 -0.45 -13.74 -38.80
CA THR A 213 -1.84 -14.07 -39.18
C THR A 213 -2.00 -14.47 -40.64
N ASN A 214 -0.96 -14.35 -41.46
CA ASN A 214 -0.95 -14.86 -42.83
C ASN A 214 -0.44 -16.30 -42.92
N SER A 215 0.16 -16.80 -41.84
CA SER A 215 0.63 -18.18 -41.76
C SER A 215 -0.54 -19.17 -41.80
N LYS A 216 -0.30 -20.31 -42.46
CA LYS A 216 -1.24 -21.44 -42.54
C LYS A 216 -0.80 -22.61 -41.67
N GLU A 217 0.13 -22.39 -40.73
CA GLU A 217 0.66 -23.44 -39.85
C GLU A 217 -0.46 -24.09 -39.02
N SER A 218 -1.38 -23.28 -38.48
CA SER A 218 -2.55 -23.78 -37.76
C SER A 218 -3.77 -22.86 -37.90
N SER A 219 -4.96 -23.45 -37.73
CA SER A 219 -6.24 -22.74 -37.66
C SER A 219 -7.14 -23.48 -36.67
N PHE A 220 -7.26 -22.92 -35.46
CA PHE A 220 -8.01 -23.51 -34.36
C PHE A 220 -8.68 -22.44 -33.52
N LYS A 221 -9.56 -22.85 -32.59
CA LYS A 221 -10.22 -21.94 -31.66
C LYS A 221 -9.85 -22.25 -30.22
N ILE A 222 -9.69 -21.20 -29.42
CA ILE A 222 -9.62 -21.30 -27.97
C ILE A 222 -11.03 -21.28 -27.42
N VAL A 223 -11.34 -22.24 -26.55
CA VAL A 223 -12.54 -22.25 -25.71
C VAL A 223 -12.12 -21.84 -24.31
N THR A 224 -12.67 -20.73 -23.83
CA THR A 224 -12.37 -20.14 -22.52
C THR A 224 -13.67 -19.64 -21.87
N ARG A 225 -13.65 -19.45 -20.55
CA ARG A 225 -14.75 -18.83 -19.81
C ARG A 225 -14.98 -17.36 -20.19
N ASP A 226 -13.90 -16.60 -20.37
CA ASP A 226 -13.96 -15.17 -20.73
C ASP A 226 -13.19 -14.90 -22.03
N GLU A 227 -13.91 -14.60 -23.10
CA GLU A 227 -13.33 -14.35 -24.42
C GLU A 227 -12.49 -13.06 -24.48
N ASN A 228 -12.58 -12.17 -23.48
CA ASN A 228 -11.72 -10.99 -23.37
C ASN A 228 -10.37 -11.30 -22.71
N SER A 229 -10.13 -12.55 -22.31
CA SER A 229 -8.83 -12.99 -21.81
C SER A 229 -7.77 -12.84 -22.90
N ILE A 230 -6.57 -12.41 -22.51
CA ILE A 230 -5.44 -12.21 -23.40
C ILE A 230 -4.73 -13.56 -23.61
N LEU A 231 -4.45 -13.91 -24.87
CA LEU A 231 -3.74 -15.13 -25.22
C LEU A 231 -2.23 -14.95 -25.05
N PHE A 232 -1.61 -15.95 -24.45
CA PHE A 232 -0.16 -16.10 -24.33
C PHE A 232 0.29 -17.38 -25.04
N VAL A 233 1.42 -17.30 -25.74
CA VAL A 233 2.04 -18.43 -26.42
C VAL A 233 3.50 -18.51 -25.95
N ASN A 234 3.90 -19.65 -25.39
CA ASN A 234 5.25 -19.86 -24.85
C ASN A 234 5.68 -18.72 -23.90
N ASP A 235 4.79 -18.35 -22.96
CA ASP A 235 4.95 -17.29 -21.95
C ASP A 235 5.09 -15.86 -22.49
N LYS A 236 4.89 -15.65 -23.79
CA LYS A 236 4.88 -14.34 -24.43
C LYS A 236 3.46 -13.85 -24.67
N ASN A 237 3.27 -12.55 -24.48
CA ASN A 237 2.00 -11.88 -24.66
C ASN A 237 1.73 -11.66 -26.15
N THR A 238 0.59 -12.14 -26.66
CA THR A 238 0.22 -11.91 -28.08
C THR A 238 -0.49 -10.58 -28.31
N GLU A 239 -0.89 -9.91 -27.22
CA GLU A 239 -1.80 -8.74 -27.19
C GLU A 239 -3.20 -9.00 -27.75
N LEU A 240 -3.49 -10.21 -28.22
CA LEU A 240 -4.80 -10.59 -28.73
C LEU A 240 -5.67 -11.13 -27.62
N THR A 241 -6.91 -10.65 -27.56
CA THR A 241 -7.95 -11.35 -26.81
C THR A 241 -8.30 -12.67 -27.49
N VAL A 242 -8.82 -13.64 -26.74
CA VAL A 242 -9.34 -14.89 -27.30
C VAL A 242 -10.41 -14.63 -28.36
N LYS A 243 -11.25 -13.62 -28.17
CA LYS A 243 -12.26 -13.18 -29.14
C LYS A 243 -11.66 -12.74 -30.47
N GLU A 244 -10.54 -12.03 -30.45
CA GLU A 244 -9.84 -11.58 -31.65
C GLU A 244 -9.10 -12.73 -32.31
N PHE A 245 -8.38 -13.53 -31.51
CA PHE A 245 -7.68 -14.72 -31.98
C PHE A 245 -8.62 -15.69 -32.71
N ASN A 246 -9.81 -15.95 -32.16
CA ASN A 246 -10.79 -16.88 -32.74
C ASN A 246 -11.39 -16.42 -34.08
N LYS A 247 -11.12 -15.19 -34.53
CA LYS A 247 -11.49 -14.66 -35.85
C LYS A 247 -10.38 -14.82 -36.89
N LEU A 248 -9.17 -15.16 -36.47
CA LEU A 248 -8.04 -15.35 -37.39
C LEU A 248 -8.28 -16.58 -38.27
N SER A 249 -7.88 -16.48 -39.53
CA SER A 249 -7.97 -17.57 -40.50
C SER A 249 -6.82 -18.57 -40.38
N GLY A 250 -5.66 -18.13 -39.88
CA GLY A 250 -4.50 -18.96 -39.59
C GLY A 250 -3.47 -18.22 -38.73
N THR A 251 -2.54 -18.98 -38.15
CA THR A 251 -1.46 -18.48 -37.28
C THR A 251 -0.19 -19.28 -37.49
N ASN A 252 0.94 -18.80 -36.96
CA ASN A 252 2.22 -19.49 -36.92
C ASN A 252 2.40 -20.43 -35.69
N ILE A 253 1.36 -20.64 -34.89
CA ILE A 253 1.40 -21.53 -33.71
C ILE A 253 1.54 -22.98 -34.17
N LYS A 254 2.47 -23.71 -33.56
CA LYS A 254 2.86 -25.08 -33.90
C LYS A 254 2.47 -26.08 -32.83
N LYS A 255 2.32 -27.33 -33.25
CA LYS A 255 2.22 -28.45 -32.31
C LYS A 255 3.42 -28.44 -31.36
N GLY A 256 3.15 -28.48 -30.06
CA GLY A 256 4.15 -28.36 -29.01
C GLY A 256 4.21 -27.01 -28.32
N ASP A 257 3.63 -25.95 -28.91
CA ASP A 257 3.54 -24.64 -28.26
C ASP A 257 2.62 -24.70 -27.04
N ILE A 258 2.97 -23.94 -26.00
CA ILE A 258 2.21 -23.84 -24.75
C ILE A 258 1.30 -22.62 -24.82
N LEU A 259 0.01 -22.84 -24.62
CA LEU A 259 -1.02 -21.81 -24.64
C LEU A 259 -1.48 -21.50 -23.21
N LYS A 260 -1.56 -20.21 -22.88
CA LYS A 260 -2.13 -19.71 -21.63
C LYS A 260 -3.11 -18.58 -21.95
N VAL A 261 -4.07 -18.36 -21.06
CA VAL A 261 -4.94 -17.18 -21.10
C VAL A 261 -4.84 -16.42 -19.78
N VAL A 262 -4.85 -15.10 -19.89
CA VAL A 262 -4.75 -14.17 -18.75
C VAL A 262 -5.99 -13.30 -18.72
N THR A 263 -6.77 -13.37 -17.65
CA THR A 263 -8.02 -12.63 -17.47
C THR A 263 -7.82 -11.51 -16.45
N LYS A 264 -8.16 -10.26 -16.81
CA LYS A 264 -8.19 -9.14 -15.86
C LYS A 264 -9.49 -9.19 -15.05
N MET A 265 -9.40 -9.69 -13.82
CA MET A 265 -10.50 -9.68 -12.85
C MET A 265 -10.53 -8.34 -12.08
N PRO A 266 -11.64 -7.99 -11.42
CA PRO A 266 -11.72 -6.77 -10.62
C PRO A 266 -10.69 -6.70 -9.48
N TRP A 267 -10.22 -7.86 -9.01
CA TRP A 267 -9.23 -8.01 -7.94
C TRP A 267 -7.79 -8.24 -8.43
N GLY A 268 -7.53 -8.22 -9.74
CA GLY A 268 -6.22 -8.45 -10.32
C GLY A 268 -6.24 -9.44 -11.48
N TYR A 269 -5.07 -9.84 -11.97
CA TYR A 269 -4.99 -10.85 -13.02
C TYR A 269 -5.16 -12.26 -12.47
N THR A 270 -5.90 -13.10 -13.19
CA THR A 270 -5.93 -14.56 -13.03
C THR A 270 -5.31 -15.18 -14.27
N ILE A 271 -4.55 -16.26 -14.08
CA ILE A 271 -3.71 -16.86 -15.11
C ILE A 271 -4.06 -18.35 -15.19
N SER A 272 -4.26 -18.87 -16.39
CA SER A 272 -4.55 -20.29 -16.59
C SER A 272 -3.29 -21.13 -16.45
N ASP A 273 -3.48 -22.43 -16.21
CA ASP A 273 -2.43 -23.40 -16.48
C ASP A 273 -2.06 -23.39 -17.98
N GLY A 274 -0.85 -23.84 -18.29
CA GLY A 274 -0.37 -23.98 -19.66
C GLY A 274 -0.92 -25.24 -20.32
N VAL A 275 -1.47 -25.11 -21.53
CA VAL A 275 -1.96 -26.23 -22.33
C VAL A 275 -1.11 -26.37 -23.59
N THR A 276 -0.47 -27.52 -23.76
CA THR A 276 0.30 -27.82 -24.98
C THR A 276 -0.63 -28.07 -26.15
N TYR A 277 -0.47 -27.32 -27.24
CA TYR A 277 -1.21 -27.51 -28.48
C TYR A 277 -0.79 -28.80 -29.19
N GLN A 278 -1.74 -29.70 -29.52
CA GLN A 278 -1.46 -30.98 -30.20
C GLN A 278 -1.92 -31.04 -31.65
N GLY A 279 -2.46 -29.94 -32.19
CA GLY A 279 -3.02 -29.87 -33.56
C GLY A 279 -4.55 -29.97 -33.61
N GLU A 280 -5.23 -29.86 -32.47
CA GLU A 280 -6.69 -29.92 -32.40
C GLU A 280 -7.35 -28.69 -33.05
N ARG A 281 -8.61 -28.83 -33.48
CA ARG A 281 -9.41 -27.70 -34.00
C ARG A 281 -9.94 -26.77 -32.91
N LYS A 282 -10.01 -27.27 -31.68
CA LYS A 282 -10.46 -26.53 -30.50
C LYS A 282 -9.57 -26.92 -29.33
N VAL A 283 -9.11 -25.93 -28.58
CA VAL A 283 -8.28 -26.14 -27.38
C VAL A 283 -8.96 -25.44 -26.21
N ASN A 284 -9.16 -26.16 -25.12
CA ASN A 284 -9.73 -25.59 -23.89
C ASN A 284 -8.61 -24.98 -23.07
N VAL A 285 -8.64 -23.66 -22.88
CA VAL A 285 -7.68 -22.91 -22.06
C VAL A 285 -8.48 -21.86 -21.31
N SER A 286 -8.55 -21.96 -19.98
CA SER A 286 -9.38 -21.06 -19.17
C SER A 286 -8.72 -20.77 -17.85
N THR A 287 -8.90 -19.54 -17.36
CA THR A 287 -8.49 -19.16 -16.00
C THR A 287 -9.38 -19.82 -14.96
N PRO A 288 -8.81 -20.25 -13.81
CA PRO A 288 -9.61 -20.64 -12.66
C PRO A 288 -10.28 -19.41 -12.04
N LEU A 289 -11.50 -19.60 -11.52
CA LEU A 289 -12.14 -18.61 -10.66
C LEU A 289 -11.53 -18.59 -9.26
N SER A 290 -11.01 -19.73 -8.81
CA SER A 290 -10.38 -19.90 -7.51
C SER A 290 -9.06 -19.15 -7.46
N ASP A 291 -9.07 -17.96 -6.86
CA ASP A 291 -7.88 -17.19 -6.54
C ASP A 291 -7.55 -17.34 -5.06
N LYS A 292 -6.43 -17.98 -4.75
CA LYS A 292 -6.00 -18.21 -3.35
C LYS A 292 -5.71 -16.91 -2.60
N ARG A 293 -5.54 -15.76 -3.27
CA ARG A 293 -5.40 -14.45 -2.61
C ARG A 293 -6.73 -13.99 -2.00
N LEU A 294 -7.86 -14.40 -2.59
CA LEU A 294 -9.18 -14.08 -2.09
C LEU A 294 -9.58 -14.92 -0.87
N LEU A 295 -8.91 -16.06 -0.61
CA LEU A 295 -9.12 -16.83 0.62
C LEU A 295 -8.76 -16.00 1.86
N ASP A 296 -7.60 -15.33 1.83
CA ASP A 296 -7.17 -14.46 2.92
C ASP A 296 -8.08 -13.23 3.08
N VAL A 297 -8.63 -12.72 1.97
CA VAL A 297 -9.66 -11.67 1.97
C VAL A 297 -10.95 -12.18 2.62
N ALA A 298 -11.43 -13.37 2.27
CA ALA A 298 -12.64 -13.95 2.84
C ALA A 298 -12.52 -14.15 4.35
N ILE A 299 -11.40 -14.72 4.82
CA ILE A 299 -11.11 -14.88 6.25
C ILE A 299 -11.10 -13.53 6.96
N SER A 300 -10.40 -12.55 6.40
CA SER A 300 -10.28 -11.21 7.00
C SER A 300 -11.64 -10.51 7.08
N ARG A 301 -12.45 -10.57 6.02
CA ARG A 301 -13.81 -9.99 5.99
C ARG A 301 -14.77 -10.73 6.92
N THR A 302 -14.63 -12.04 7.10
CA THR A 302 -15.41 -12.78 8.11
C THR A 302 -15.07 -12.31 9.52
N ILE A 303 -13.78 -12.15 9.86
CA ILE A 303 -13.37 -11.67 11.18
C ILE A 303 -13.89 -10.25 11.44
N GLU A 304 -13.78 -9.37 10.44
CA GLU A 304 -14.29 -8.00 10.52
C GLU A 304 -15.81 -7.97 10.73
N LEU A 305 -16.55 -8.77 9.97
CA LEU A 305 -17.99 -8.95 10.12
C LEU A 305 -18.38 -9.41 11.52
N LEU A 306 -17.71 -10.44 12.05
CA LEU A 306 -18.01 -10.98 13.37
C LEU A 306 -17.71 -9.95 14.47
N ARG A 307 -16.64 -9.15 14.32
CA ARG A 307 -16.36 -8.02 15.22
C ARG A 307 -17.46 -6.97 15.15
N GLU A 308 -17.87 -6.54 13.95
CA GLU A 308 -18.93 -5.53 13.78
C GLU A 308 -20.26 -6.01 14.38
N ASP A 309 -20.61 -7.27 14.18
CA ASP A 309 -21.80 -7.88 14.76
C ASP A 309 -21.78 -7.84 16.31
N VAL A 310 -20.67 -8.21 16.95
CA VAL A 310 -20.52 -8.13 18.41
C VAL A 310 -20.58 -6.68 18.90
N GLN A 311 -19.85 -5.78 18.24
CA GLN A 311 -19.74 -4.38 18.66
C GLN A 311 -21.04 -3.61 18.46
N SER A 312 -21.78 -3.87 17.37
CA SER A 312 -23.09 -3.26 17.11
C SER A 312 -24.11 -3.64 18.19
N ARG A 313 -24.12 -4.91 18.64
CA ARG A 313 -24.98 -5.38 19.74
C ARG A 313 -24.55 -4.83 21.09
N GLY A 314 -23.24 -4.82 21.38
CA GLY A 314 -22.69 -4.31 22.63
C GLY A 314 -22.87 -2.81 22.85
N LYS A 315 -22.74 -2.03 21.77
CA LYS A 315 -22.92 -0.57 21.77
C LYS A 315 -24.33 -0.12 21.41
N LYS A 316 -25.19 -1.06 21.00
CA LYS A 316 -26.55 -0.81 20.51
C LYS A 316 -26.57 0.19 19.34
N ASP A 317 -25.65 0.01 18.39
CA ASP A 317 -25.46 0.90 17.25
C ASP A 317 -25.31 0.09 15.96
N ALA A 318 -26.39 0.05 15.18
CA ALA A 318 -26.42 -0.65 13.89
C ALA A 318 -25.59 0.05 12.80
N SER A 319 -25.17 1.31 12.98
CA SER A 319 -24.31 1.99 12.01
C SER A 319 -22.90 1.38 11.91
N LEU A 320 -22.52 0.56 12.88
CA LEU A 320 -21.26 -0.19 12.91
C LEU A 320 -21.22 -1.38 11.94
N LEU A 321 -22.36 -1.80 11.37
CA LEU A 321 -22.47 -2.93 10.45
C LEU A 321 -22.08 -2.51 9.02
N THR A 322 -20.80 -2.19 8.80
CA THR A 322 -20.34 -1.63 7.52
C THR A 322 -19.92 -2.69 6.48
N THR A 323 -19.65 -3.91 6.93
CA THR A 323 -19.26 -5.05 6.08
C THR A 323 -20.44 -5.78 5.45
N MET A 324 -21.67 -5.53 5.92
CA MET A 324 -22.87 -6.23 5.49
C MET A 324 -23.68 -5.42 4.47
N ILE A 325 -24.35 -6.13 3.56
CA ILE A 325 -25.39 -5.60 2.67
C ILE A 325 -26.68 -6.41 2.88
N ASN A 326 -27.77 -5.98 2.23
CA ASN A 326 -29.04 -6.70 2.32
C ASN A 326 -28.94 -8.07 1.63
N PRO A 327 -29.50 -9.14 2.22
CA PRO A 327 -30.39 -9.13 3.38
C PRO A 327 -29.73 -9.14 4.77
N SER A 328 -28.47 -9.57 4.92
CA SER A 328 -27.82 -9.67 6.23
C SER A 328 -27.85 -8.39 7.05
N LEU A 329 -27.60 -7.24 6.44
CA LEU A 329 -27.62 -5.94 7.13
C LEU A 329 -28.97 -5.67 7.81
N GLN A 330 -30.07 -5.93 7.13
CA GLN A 330 -31.42 -5.75 7.69
C GLN A 330 -31.71 -6.69 8.86
N ILE A 331 -31.24 -7.94 8.78
CA ILE A 331 -31.46 -8.93 9.83
C ILE A 331 -30.71 -8.52 11.10
N GLU A 332 -29.43 -8.18 10.98
CA GLU A 332 -28.62 -7.83 12.15
C GLU A 332 -28.98 -6.47 12.73
N ALA A 333 -29.34 -5.48 11.89
CA ALA A 333 -29.87 -4.20 12.37
C ALA A 333 -31.16 -4.39 13.21
N LYS A 334 -32.06 -5.29 12.79
CA LYS A 334 -33.26 -5.64 13.58
C LYS A 334 -32.92 -6.32 14.90
N ARG A 335 -31.84 -7.10 14.98
CA ARG A 335 -31.38 -7.68 16.25
C ARG A 335 -30.90 -6.60 17.22
N VAL A 336 -30.13 -5.62 16.73
CA VAL A 336 -29.71 -4.45 17.52
C VAL A 336 -30.93 -3.66 18.01
N GLU A 337 -31.88 -3.38 17.11
CA GLU A 337 -33.12 -2.67 17.45
C GLU A 337 -33.94 -3.43 18.50
N SER A 338 -34.02 -4.75 18.40
CA SER A 338 -34.69 -5.61 19.39
C SER A 338 -34.07 -5.51 20.78
N LEU A 339 -32.73 -5.38 20.89
CA LEU A 339 -32.07 -5.16 22.18
C LEU A 339 -32.48 -3.83 22.82
N ILE A 340 -32.56 -2.77 22.00
CA ILE A 340 -32.98 -1.44 22.42
C ILE A 340 -34.44 -1.47 22.89
N ASN A 341 -35.34 -1.96 22.02
CA ASN A 341 -36.78 -1.94 22.26
C ASN A 341 -37.19 -2.79 23.47
N ASN A 342 -36.45 -3.88 23.75
CA ASN A 342 -36.73 -4.76 24.89
C ASN A 342 -35.95 -4.40 26.16
N GLY A 343 -35.20 -3.29 26.18
CA GLY A 343 -34.41 -2.89 27.34
C GLY A 343 -33.37 -3.94 27.76
N ARG A 344 -32.77 -4.62 26.78
CA ARG A 344 -31.78 -5.67 26.97
C ARG A 344 -30.36 -5.12 26.79
N GLU A 345 -29.44 -5.62 27.58
CA GLU A 345 -28.01 -5.47 27.44
C GLU A 345 -27.41 -6.76 26.87
N TYR A 346 -26.23 -6.62 26.28
CA TYR A 346 -25.51 -7.69 25.61
C TYR A 346 -24.14 -7.89 26.27
N ILE A 347 -23.75 -9.15 26.46
CA ILE A 347 -22.42 -9.53 26.93
C ILE A 347 -21.96 -10.80 26.20
N GLY A 348 -20.67 -10.87 25.91
CA GLY A 348 -20.03 -11.96 25.20
C GLY A 348 -19.76 -11.67 23.72
N GLY A 349 -19.71 -12.73 22.93
CA GLY A 349 -19.43 -12.71 21.50
C GLY A 349 -18.85 -14.04 21.06
N TYR A 350 -17.84 -13.95 20.19
CA TYR A 350 -17.24 -15.11 19.57
C TYR A 350 -15.83 -15.30 20.13
N PRO A 351 -15.53 -16.40 20.84
CA PRO A 351 -14.17 -16.67 21.28
C PRO A 351 -13.25 -17.07 20.12
N SER A 352 -13.73 -17.89 19.18
CA SER A 352 -12.90 -18.43 18.09
C SER A 352 -13.70 -18.79 16.85
N MET A 353 -13.02 -18.81 15.71
CA MET A 353 -13.54 -19.29 14.43
C MET A 353 -12.54 -20.30 13.82
N GLU A 354 -13.02 -21.48 13.45
CA GLU A 354 -12.27 -22.47 12.67
C GLU A 354 -12.78 -22.48 11.23
N PHE A 355 -11.97 -21.95 10.30
CA PHE A 355 -12.32 -21.94 8.88
C PHE A 355 -11.99 -23.28 8.22
N ASP A 356 -12.94 -23.88 7.50
CA ASP A 356 -12.68 -24.98 6.57
C ASP A 356 -12.15 -24.40 5.26
N LEU A 357 -10.84 -24.51 5.03
CA LEU A 357 -10.19 -23.93 3.85
C LEU A 357 -10.59 -24.65 2.56
N ASN A 358 -11.06 -25.90 2.63
CA ASN A 358 -11.55 -26.64 1.47
C ASN A 358 -12.96 -26.18 1.05
N SER A 359 -13.70 -25.55 1.97
CA SER A 359 -15.02 -25.00 1.68
C SER A 359 -14.96 -23.72 0.83
N PHE A 360 -13.79 -23.09 0.70
CA PHE A 360 -13.65 -21.83 0.00
C PHE A 360 -13.91 -21.96 -1.51
N GLU A 361 -14.84 -21.17 -2.01
CA GLU A 361 -15.16 -21.12 -3.44
C GLU A 361 -15.46 -19.71 -3.92
N ILE A 362 -15.25 -19.49 -5.21
CA ILE A 362 -15.65 -18.27 -5.92
C ILE A 362 -16.45 -18.69 -7.14
N ARG A 363 -17.56 -18.00 -7.37
CA ARG A 363 -18.42 -18.22 -8.52
C ARG A 363 -18.90 -16.91 -9.12
N GLU A 364 -19.27 -16.97 -10.40
CA GLU A 364 -20.05 -15.91 -11.02
C GLU A 364 -21.49 -15.98 -10.46
N TYR A 365 -22.04 -14.81 -10.15
CA TYR A 365 -23.37 -14.66 -9.58
C TYR A 365 -24.08 -13.50 -10.27
N GLY A 366 -24.96 -13.82 -11.21
CA GLY A 366 -25.60 -12.83 -12.08
C GLY A 366 -24.55 -12.08 -12.89
N ASP A 367 -24.48 -10.76 -12.73
CA ASP A 367 -23.49 -9.91 -13.36
C ASP A 367 -22.24 -9.65 -12.48
N THR A 368 -22.18 -10.23 -11.28
CA THR A 368 -21.06 -10.03 -10.33
C THR A 368 -20.45 -11.37 -9.89
N TYR A 369 -19.66 -11.34 -8.81
CA TYR A 369 -19.00 -12.50 -8.24
C TYR A 369 -19.45 -12.69 -6.79
N GLU A 370 -19.55 -13.96 -6.40
CA GLU A 370 -19.77 -14.39 -5.02
C GLU A 370 -18.57 -15.21 -4.56
N MET A 371 -18.10 -14.95 -3.34
CA MET A 371 -17.18 -15.84 -2.62
C MET A 371 -17.88 -16.43 -1.40
N TYR A 372 -17.55 -17.68 -1.09
CA TYR A 372 -18.06 -18.39 0.07
C TYR A 372 -16.91 -18.95 0.91
N ILE A 373 -17.07 -18.92 2.22
CA ILE A 373 -16.23 -19.67 3.17
C ILE A 373 -17.09 -20.13 4.35
N GLY A 374 -16.88 -21.37 4.80
CA GLY A 374 -17.57 -21.93 5.94
C GLY A 374 -16.63 -22.38 7.06
N GLY A 375 -17.21 -22.75 8.19
CA GLY A 375 -16.45 -23.20 9.34
C GLY A 375 -17.26 -23.41 10.61
N HIS A 376 -16.55 -23.55 11.73
CA HIS A 376 -17.10 -23.75 13.07
C HIS A 376 -16.86 -22.50 13.90
N LEU A 377 -17.94 -21.82 14.28
CA LEU A 377 -17.91 -20.63 15.12
C LEU A 377 -18.21 -21.02 16.55
N LEU A 378 -17.31 -20.70 17.48
CA LEU A 378 -17.60 -20.81 18.89
C LEU A 378 -18.34 -19.53 19.31
N VAL A 379 -19.47 -19.69 19.98
CA VAL A 379 -20.35 -18.60 20.41
C VAL A 379 -20.47 -18.65 21.93
N GLN A 380 -20.15 -17.56 22.61
CA GLN A 380 -20.26 -17.42 24.05
C GLN A 380 -20.86 -16.05 24.37
N GLU A 381 -22.18 -15.98 24.35
CA GLU A 381 -22.91 -14.73 24.52
C GLU A 381 -24.24 -14.93 25.23
N THR A 382 -24.76 -13.87 25.84
CA THR A 382 -26.11 -13.82 26.34
C THR A 382 -26.62 -12.38 26.38
N THR A 383 -27.92 -12.23 26.64
CA THR A 383 -28.54 -10.93 26.87
C THR A 383 -29.23 -10.91 28.22
N TYR A 384 -29.27 -9.75 28.87
CA TYR A 384 -29.83 -9.58 30.21
C TYR A 384 -30.59 -8.24 30.30
N PRO A 385 -31.60 -8.10 31.18
CA PRO A 385 -32.30 -6.82 31.30
C PRO A 385 -31.37 -5.69 31.81
N GLN A 386 -31.54 -4.46 31.32
CA GLN A 386 -30.65 -3.31 31.60
C GLN A 386 -30.50 -2.97 33.09
N ASN A 387 -31.52 -3.25 33.89
CA ASN A 387 -31.51 -2.98 35.33
C ASN A 387 -31.10 -4.20 36.18
N SER A 388 -30.46 -5.20 35.57
CA SER A 388 -30.00 -6.42 36.23
C SER A 388 -28.49 -6.38 36.43
N LYS A 389 -28.00 -7.12 37.43
CA LYS A 389 -26.58 -7.41 37.54
C LYS A 389 -26.09 -8.14 36.28
N PRO A 390 -25.00 -7.69 35.63
CA PRO A 390 -24.47 -8.40 34.47
C PRO A 390 -24.05 -9.82 34.86
N PRO A 391 -24.39 -10.84 34.05
CA PRO A 391 -23.83 -12.17 34.25
C PRO A 391 -22.33 -12.12 34.00
N LYS A 392 -21.58 -13.02 34.65
CA LYS A 392 -20.14 -13.16 34.39
C LYS A 392 -19.94 -13.88 33.07
N LEU A 393 -19.01 -13.43 32.23
CA LEU A 393 -18.76 -14.07 30.93
C LEU A 393 -18.38 -15.55 31.10
N GLU A 394 -17.61 -15.88 32.14
CA GLU A 394 -17.17 -17.24 32.47
C GLU A 394 -18.33 -18.17 32.88
N SER A 395 -19.49 -17.61 33.23
CA SER A 395 -20.69 -18.38 33.56
C SER A 395 -21.54 -18.76 32.34
N ILE A 396 -21.19 -18.24 31.15
CA ILE A 396 -21.90 -18.53 29.91
C ILE A 396 -21.21 -19.71 29.23
N THR A 397 -21.93 -20.81 29.04
CA THR A 397 -21.42 -22.00 28.34
C THR A 397 -21.25 -21.70 26.85
N PRO A 398 -20.03 -21.84 26.29
CA PRO A 398 -19.82 -21.71 24.85
C PRO A 398 -20.55 -22.81 24.08
N THR A 399 -21.14 -22.43 22.95
CA THR A 399 -21.79 -23.35 22.01
C THR A 399 -21.14 -23.23 20.65
N GLU A 400 -20.84 -24.36 20.02
CA GLU A 400 -20.34 -24.38 18.64
C GLU A 400 -21.50 -24.31 17.64
N SER A 401 -21.31 -23.58 16.55
CA SER A 401 -22.24 -23.48 15.42
C SER A 401 -21.50 -23.66 14.09
N THR A 402 -22.06 -24.49 13.22
CA THR A 402 -21.60 -24.59 11.82
C THR A 402 -22.16 -23.44 11.02
N VAL A 403 -21.29 -22.61 10.46
CA VAL A 403 -21.64 -21.36 9.79
C VAL A 403 -21.04 -21.24 8.40
N GLY A 404 -21.70 -20.46 7.54
CA GLY A 404 -21.22 -20.09 6.21
C GLY A 404 -21.34 -18.58 6.00
N PHE A 405 -20.43 -18.04 5.22
CA PHE A 405 -20.35 -16.62 4.88
C PHE A 405 -20.35 -16.46 3.37
N HIS A 406 -21.32 -15.74 2.84
CA HIS A 406 -21.45 -15.40 1.42
C HIS A 406 -21.16 -13.92 1.23
N PHE A 407 -20.14 -13.62 0.43
CA PHE A 407 -19.79 -12.25 0.10
C PHE A 407 -19.99 -11.97 -1.39
N ILE A 408 -20.57 -10.82 -1.69
CA ILE A 408 -20.77 -10.32 -3.05
C ILE A 408 -19.79 -9.19 -3.33
N TYR A 409 -19.20 -9.22 -4.52
CA TYR A 409 -18.31 -8.13 -4.96
C TYR A 409 -19.13 -6.91 -5.43
N ASP A 410 -18.86 -5.77 -4.82
CA ASP A 410 -19.35 -4.47 -5.28
C ASP A 410 -18.32 -3.86 -6.24
N LYS A 411 -18.70 -3.77 -7.52
CA LYS A 411 -17.81 -3.25 -8.59
C LYS A 411 -17.50 -1.76 -8.43
N GLN A 412 -18.41 -0.97 -7.87
CA GLN A 412 -18.23 0.47 -7.72
C GLN A 412 -17.29 0.77 -6.55
N LYS A 413 -17.52 0.11 -5.41
CA LYS A 413 -16.69 0.25 -4.22
C LYS A 413 -15.41 -0.58 -4.27
N LYS A 414 -15.29 -1.46 -5.27
CA LYS A 414 -14.19 -2.42 -5.45
C LYS A 414 -13.90 -3.24 -4.18
N ASN A 415 -14.96 -3.73 -3.54
CA ASN A 415 -14.84 -4.43 -2.26
C ASN A 415 -15.90 -5.54 -2.11
N TRP A 416 -15.66 -6.47 -1.18
CA TRP A 416 -16.54 -7.59 -0.91
C TRP A 416 -17.41 -7.32 0.32
N TYR A 417 -18.72 -7.54 0.20
CA TYR A 417 -19.69 -7.33 1.29
C TYR A 417 -20.45 -8.59 1.60
N SER A 418 -20.70 -8.85 2.88
CA SER A 418 -21.49 -10.01 3.29
C SER A 418 -22.95 -9.81 2.93
N ASN A 419 -23.44 -10.69 2.06
CA ASN A 419 -24.82 -10.73 1.63
C ASN A 419 -25.65 -11.63 2.55
N VAL A 420 -25.08 -12.78 2.92
CA VAL A 420 -25.71 -13.78 3.80
C VAL A 420 -24.63 -14.37 4.70
N TRP A 421 -24.92 -14.51 6.00
CA TRP A 421 -24.09 -15.28 6.91
C TRP A 421 -24.93 -15.97 7.98
N GLY A 422 -24.37 -16.99 8.62
CA GLY A 422 -25.03 -17.75 9.69
C GLY A 422 -25.08 -19.24 9.37
N PHE A 423 -26.14 -19.93 9.78
CA PHE A 423 -26.31 -21.37 9.54
C PHE A 423 -26.08 -21.75 8.07
N THR A 424 -25.32 -22.82 7.84
CA THR A 424 -25.08 -23.36 6.50
C THR A 424 -25.45 -24.83 6.42
N THR A 425 -26.02 -25.22 5.28
CA THR A 425 -26.31 -26.62 4.93
C THR A 425 -25.18 -27.29 4.14
N ARG A 426 -24.15 -26.52 3.77
CA ARG A 426 -22.98 -27.06 3.09
C ARG A 426 -22.18 -27.93 4.04
N THR A 427 -21.57 -28.98 3.50
CA THR A 427 -20.68 -29.84 4.27
C THR A 427 -19.44 -29.07 4.67
N ILE A 428 -19.23 -28.93 5.98
CA ILE A 428 -18.03 -28.33 6.58
C ILE A 428 -17.25 -29.44 7.25
N THR A 429 -15.96 -29.50 6.97
CA THR A 429 -15.04 -30.52 7.44
C THR A 429 -13.94 -29.91 8.31
N ARG A 430 -13.20 -30.75 9.03
CA ARG A 430 -12.03 -30.34 9.83
C ARG A 430 -10.70 -30.85 9.28
N ASP A 431 -10.68 -31.23 8.00
CA ASP A 431 -9.52 -31.86 7.37
C ASP A 431 -8.41 -30.86 7.03
N ASN A 432 -8.78 -29.60 6.76
CA ASN A 432 -7.87 -28.52 6.42
C ASN A 432 -8.36 -27.20 7.01
N ILE A 433 -7.97 -26.93 8.26
CA ILE A 433 -8.52 -25.81 9.04
C ILE A 433 -7.52 -24.69 9.29
N LYS A 434 -8.06 -23.48 9.43
CA LYS A 434 -7.37 -22.35 10.02
C LYS A 434 -8.17 -21.82 11.20
N SER A 435 -7.63 -21.95 12.41
CA SER A 435 -8.24 -21.44 13.63
C SER A 435 -7.78 -20.02 13.92
N VAL A 436 -8.72 -19.16 14.31
CA VAL A 436 -8.47 -17.77 14.66
C VAL A 436 -9.12 -17.46 16.01
N ASP A 437 -8.32 -16.93 16.94
CA ASP A 437 -8.79 -16.37 18.20
C ASP A 437 -9.34 -14.95 17.96
N ILE A 438 -10.61 -14.77 18.32
CA ILE A 438 -11.36 -13.51 18.20
C ILE A 438 -11.91 -13.04 19.56
N SER A 439 -11.48 -13.67 20.66
CA SER A 439 -11.93 -13.39 22.02
C SER A 439 -11.67 -11.95 22.47
N LYS A 440 -10.64 -11.29 21.94
CA LYS A 440 -10.33 -9.88 22.22
C LYS A 440 -11.44 -8.91 21.80
N ASP A 441 -12.29 -9.32 20.86
CA ASP A 441 -13.37 -8.48 20.30
C ASP A 441 -14.70 -8.67 21.07
N MET A 442 -14.73 -9.60 22.04
CA MET A 442 -15.89 -9.88 22.89
C MET A 442 -16.17 -8.73 23.87
N ILE A 443 -17.44 -8.62 24.27
CA ILE A 443 -17.85 -7.68 25.32
C ILE A 443 -17.79 -8.39 26.67
N ALA A 444 -16.86 -7.98 27.53
CA ALA A 444 -16.84 -8.32 28.95
C ALA A 444 -17.05 -7.02 29.76
N ARG A 445 -18.01 -7.01 30.69
CA ARG A 445 -18.33 -5.85 31.54
C ARG A 445 -18.01 -6.11 32.99
#